data_AF-A0A8H6FIM9-F1
#
_entry.id   AF-A0A8H6FIM9-F1
#
_cell.length_a   1.000
_cell.length_b   1.000
_cell.length_c   1.000
_cell.angle_alpha   90.00
_cell.angle_beta   90.00
_cell.angle_gamma   90.00
#
_symmetry.space_group_name_H-M   'P 1'
#
loop_
_entity.id
_entity.type
_entity.pdbx_description
1 polymer ?
#
loop_
_entity_poly.entity_id
_entity_poly.type
_entity_poly.pdbx_seq_one_letter_code
_entity_poly.pdbx_strand_id
1 'polypeptide(L)'
;MTRSRQATDRRDKLYSLIAIASDGALLPYQPDYLYPEDTLGTPSWVPNLARSKDIPSMVETVEDPFEACGPYDESKRLSVRNNTLSAPGLLLEKIARSASRSLEVRVRIGDLHKFVAEGAMDQLHVLREALQLTSMPCWKVPEPIRKQAFWRTLLGGNRTDNCRLRQHHENDFNSYWEFMQQFDPELESHSTWDGYDLVRVTSVETKVIDIARERRFCMSESGRMGWIPKAGKEGDIISVLYGCFVPVLLRPKGNAYEVIGTCYIYGIMDGEAVAAAQSPMQQIDLV
;
A
#
# COMPACT_ATOMS: atom_id res chain seq x y z
N MET A 1 -0.11 11.06 27.76
CA MET A 1 -0.88 9.79 27.70
C MET A 1 -0.41 9.02 26.48
N THR A 2 0.32 7.93 26.67
CA THR A 2 0.73 7.01 25.60
C THR A 2 -0.51 6.26 25.11
N ARG A 3 -0.94 6.52 23.87
CA ARG A 3 -2.10 5.85 23.25
C ARG A 3 -1.61 4.60 22.51
N SER A 4 -2.34 3.50 22.66
CA SER A 4 -1.97 2.19 22.10
C SER A 4 -2.51 2.03 20.66
N ARG A 5 -2.01 1.00 19.95
CA ARG A 5 -2.42 0.60 18.58
C ARG A 5 -3.92 0.30 18.40
N GLN A 6 -4.74 0.41 19.45
CA GLN A 6 -6.17 0.10 19.41
C GLN A 6 -7.08 1.27 19.02
N ALA A 7 -6.54 2.42 18.59
CA ALA A 7 -7.32 3.58 18.11
C ALA A 7 -8.51 3.90 19.02
N THR A 8 -8.20 4.24 20.28
CA THR A 8 -9.21 4.49 21.34
C THR A 8 -10.08 5.72 21.09
N ASP A 9 -9.64 6.63 20.22
CA ASP A 9 -10.42 7.79 19.75
C ASP A 9 -10.92 7.55 18.31
N ARG A 10 -12.16 7.92 18.01
CA ARG A 10 -12.73 7.81 16.64
C ARG A 10 -11.92 8.62 15.62
N ARG A 11 -11.25 9.69 16.07
CA ARG A 11 -10.35 10.53 15.25
C ARG A 11 -9.04 9.83 14.92
N ASP A 12 -8.53 8.97 15.79
CA ASP A 12 -7.28 8.22 15.54
C ASP A 12 -7.46 7.28 14.33
N LYS A 13 -8.68 6.78 14.07
CA LYS A 13 -9.03 6.02 12.87
C LYS A 13 -9.00 6.88 11.61
N LEU A 14 -9.48 8.13 11.69
CA LEU A 14 -9.48 9.10 10.59
C LEU A 14 -8.07 9.62 10.24
N TYR A 15 -7.20 9.72 11.22
CA TYR A 15 -5.81 10.13 11.02
C TYR A 15 -4.89 8.99 10.58
N SER A 16 -5.17 7.74 10.97
CA SER A 16 -4.54 6.55 10.38
C SER A 16 -5.00 6.32 8.93
N LEU A 17 -6.27 6.60 8.65
CA LEU A 17 -6.96 6.58 7.34
C LEU A 17 -6.24 7.30 6.19
N ILE A 18 -5.52 8.37 6.50
CA ILE A 18 -4.89 9.27 5.54
C ILE A 18 -3.35 9.25 5.66
N ALA A 19 -2.82 8.22 6.33
CA ALA A 19 -1.41 8.00 6.58
C ALA A 19 -0.69 9.00 7.53
N ILE A 20 -1.38 9.71 8.45
CA ILE A 20 -0.63 10.44 9.50
C ILE A 20 -0.05 9.46 10.53
N ALA A 21 -0.71 8.32 10.76
CA ALA A 21 -0.12 7.25 11.55
C ALA A 21 0.72 6.33 10.65
N SER A 22 2.04 6.42 10.72
CA SER A 22 2.90 5.37 10.17
C SER A 22 2.63 4.08 10.95
N ASP A 23 2.22 3.01 10.26
CA ASP A 23 2.08 1.69 10.88
C ASP A 23 3.45 1.08 11.26
N GLY A 24 4.56 1.74 10.86
CA GLY A 24 5.93 1.25 10.95
C GLY A 24 6.87 1.95 11.95
N ALA A 25 6.47 3.00 12.67
CA ALA A 25 7.37 3.64 13.63
C ALA A 25 7.57 2.77 14.89
N LEU A 26 8.83 2.65 15.34
CA LEU A 26 9.21 2.07 16.64
C LEU A 26 8.63 2.84 17.84
N LEU A 27 8.08 4.03 17.59
CA LEU A 27 7.44 4.89 18.58
C LEU A 27 5.92 4.85 18.43
N PRO A 28 5.16 4.88 19.54
CA PRO A 28 3.70 5.03 19.47
C PRO A 28 3.38 6.34 18.73
N TYR A 29 2.53 6.24 17.71
CA TYR A 29 2.00 7.38 16.99
C TYR A 29 1.42 8.40 17.99
N GLN A 30 2.01 9.59 18.03
CA GLN A 30 1.50 10.74 18.76
C GLN A 30 1.02 11.77 17.73
N PRO A 31 -0.25 11.72 17.30
CA PRO A 31 -0.81 12.77 16.48
C PRO A 31 -0.64 14.09 17.22
N ASP A 32 0.12 15.01 16.62
CA ASP A 32 0.24 16.35 17.14
C ASP A 32 -1.01 17.15 16.75
N TYR A 33 -1.98 17.17 17.66
CA TYR A 33 -3.21 17.96 17.54
C TYR A 33 -2.96 19.47 17.80
N LEU A 34 -1.70 19.89 18.04
CA LEU A 34 -1.35 21.24 18.48
C LEU A 34 -1.20 22.27 17.34
N TYR A 35 -1.55 21.92 16.10
CA TYR A 35 -1.72 22.90 15.04
C TYR A 35 -3.20 23.28 14.91
N PRO A 36 -3.65 24.35 15.59
CA PRO A 36 -4.92 24.98 15.30
C PRO A 36 -4.78 25.77 14.00
N GLU A 37 -4.94 25.12 12.86
CA GLU A 37 -4.97 25.87 11.59
C GLU A 37 -6.42 26.06 11.14
N ASP A 38 -6.97 27.21 11.58
CA ASP A 38 -8.12 27.87 10.98
C ASP A 38 -7.90 28.03 9.47
N THR A 39 -8.31 27.05 8.67
CA THR A 39 -8.56 27.26 7.24
C THR A 39 -9.62 26.26 6.78
N LEU A 40 -10.69 26.76 6.14
CA LEU A 40 -11.69 26.01 5.34
C LEU A 40 -13.02 25.57 6.00
N GLY A 41 -13.32 25.93 7.25
CA GLY A 41 -14.65 25.72 7.85
C GLY A 41 -14.97 24.27 8.27
N THR A 42 -13.95 23.42 8.31
CA THR A 42 -13.99 22.10 8.97
C THR A 42 -13.47 22.21 10.41
N PRO A 43 -13.94 21.37 11.35
CA PRO A 43 -13.37 21.33 12.68
C PRO A 43 -11.84 21.10 12.65
N SER A 44 -11.11 21.67 13.60
CA SER A 44 -9.62 21.58 13.68
C SER A 44 -9.04 20.16 13.79
N TRP A 45 -9.88 19.15 14.03
CA TRP A 45 -9.51 17.74 14.03
C TRP A 45 -9.69 17.05 12.67
N VAL A 46 -10.18 17.74 11.64
CA VAL A 46 -10.26 17.19 10.28
C VAL A 46 -8.93 17.46 9.59
N PRO A 47 -8.20 16.43 9.15
CA PRO A 47 -6.95 16.63 8.46
C PRO A 47 -7.15 17.35 7.12
N ASN A 48 -6.23 18.26 6.81
CA ASN A 48 -6.19 18.89 5.50
C ASN A 48 -5.53 17.95 4.48
N LEU A 49 -6.35 17.21 3.73
CA LEU A 49 -5.86 16.31 2.68
C LEU A 49 -5.07 17.03 1.58
N ALA A 50 -5.31 18.33 1.35
CA ALA A 50 -4.53 19.12 0.40
C ALA A 50 -3.03 19.17 0.73
N ARG A 51 -2.67 18.97 2.01
CA ARG A 51 -1.30 18.94 2.52
C ARG A 51 -0.80 17.53 2.79
N SER A 52 -1.44 16.48 2.27
CA SER A 52 -1.04 15.11 2.61
C SER A 52 0.31 14.65 2.03
N LYS A 53 1.06 15.53 1.35
CA LYS A 53 2.51 15.36 1.07
C LYS A 53 3.37 15.57 2.32
N ASP A 54 2.86 16.26 3.33
CA ASP A 54 3.50 16.49 4.63
C ASP A 54 3.24 15.32 5.63
N ILE A 55 2.57 14.26 5.16
CA ILE A 55 2.00 13.18 5.98
C ILE A 55 2.68 11.83 5.63
N PRO A 56 3.32 11.15 6.61
CA PRO A 56 4.04 9.87 6.45
C PRO A 56 3.30 8.75 5.67
N SER A 57 3.40 8.71 4.34
CA SER A 57 2.78 7.64 3.55
C SER A 57 3.68 6.43 3.36
N MET A 58 3.06 5.26 3.41
CA MET A 58 3.71 3.96 3.28
C MET A 58 4.23 3.67 1.85
N VAL A 59 3.83 4.50 0.89
CA VAL A 59 4.31 4.51 -0.49
C VAL A 59 5.00 5.84 -0.80
N GLU A 60 5.55 6.49 0.24
CA GLU A 60 6.28 7.74 0.10
C GLU A 60 7.35 7.64 -0.96
N THR A 61 7.47 8.74 -1.69
CA THR A 61 8.57 8.95 -2.62
C THR A 61 9.26 10.24 -2.29
N VAL A 62 10.59 10.25 -2.41
CA VAL A 62 11.39 11.44 -2.08
C VAL A 62 11.24 12.53 -3.14
N GLU A 63 11.18 12.14 -4.43
CA GLU A 63 11.26 13.10 -5.55
C GLU A 63 9.97 13.21 -6.39
N ASP A 64 9.24 12.10 -6.56
CA ASP A 64 8.14 11.99 -7.53
C ASP A 64 6.93 11.25 -6.93
N PRO A 65 6.10 11.95 -6.13
CA PRO A 65 4.96 11.37 -5.41
C PRO A 65 3.94 10.78 -6.34
N PHE A 66 3.30 9.71 -5.88
CA PHE A 66 2.05 9.24 -6.46
C PHE A 66 1.01 10.36 -6.45
N GLU A 67 0.15 10.37 -7.45
CA GLU A 67 -0.90 11.37 -7.62
C GLU A 67 -2.21 10.71 -8.05
N ALA A 68 -2.67 9.73 -7.26
CA ALA A 68 -3.84 8.93 -7.60
C ALA A 68 -5.11 9.76 -7.84
N CYS A 69 -5.27 10.88 -7.12
CA CYS A 69 -6.39 11.81 -7.31
C CYS A 69 -6.13 12.90 -8.37
N GLY A 70 -4.92 12.94 -8.94
CA GLY A 70 -4.45 14.04 -9.79
C GLY A 70 -4.20 15.34 -9.02
N PRO A 71 -4.10 16.48 -9.72
CA PRO A 71 -3.79 17.76 -9.10
C PRO A 71 -4.89 18.18 -8.13
N TYR A 72 -4.48 18.91 -7.09
CA TYR A 72 -5.40 19.44 -6.09
C TYR A 72 -6.43 20.39 -6.72
N ASP A 73 -7.67 20.27 -6.27
CA ASP A 73 -8.82 21.06 -6.72
C ASP A 73 -9.63 21.51 -5.49
N GLU A 74 -9.65 22.82 -5.24
CA GLU A 74 -10.33 23.42 -4.08
C GLU A 74 -11.84 23.14 -4.03
N SER A 75 -12.47 22.88 -5.19
CA SER A 75 -13.88 22.52 -5.26
C SER A 75 -14.16 21.11 -4.73
N LYS A 76 -13.12 20.27 -4.60
CA LYS A 76 -13.18 18.86 -4.19
C LYS A 76 -12.59 18.65 -2.80
N ARG A 77 -13.07 19.44 -1.83
CA ARG A 77 -12.66 19.36 -0.42
C ARG A 77 -13.56 18.46 0.41
N LEU A 78 -12.99 17.94 1.50
CA LEU A 78 -13.74 17.28 2.57
C LEU A 78 -14.80 18.21 3.17
N SER A 79 -15.91 17.63 3.62
CA SER A 79 -16.91 18.33 4.41
C SER A 79 -17.37 17.48 5.58
N VAL A 80 -17.78 18.10 6.69
CA VAL A 80 -18.35 17.38 7.84
C VAL A 80 -19.81 17.75 7.99
N ARG A 81 -20.69 16.74 8.08
CA ARG A 81 -22.11 16.92 8.38
C ARG A 81 -22.57 15.85 9.36
N ASN A 82 -23.28 16.25 10.43
CA ASN A 82 -23.89 15.33 11.39
C ASN A 82 -22.95 14.22 11.91
N ASN A 83 -21.69 14.57 12.20
CA ASN A 83 -20.66 13.64 12.68
C ASN A 83 -20.25 12.55 11.66
N THR A 84 -20.50 12.79 10.38
CA THR A 84 -20.01 12.01 9.24
C THR A 84 -19.08 12.88 8.42
N LEU A 85 -17.95 12.32 8.00
CA LEU A 85 -17.02 12.98 7.09
C LEU A 85 -17.41 12.62 5.65
N SER A 86 -17.70 13.61 4.81
CA SER A 86 -18.01 13.39 3.41
C SER A 86 -16.82 13.81 2.55
N ALA A 87 -16.32 12.88 1.75
CA ALA A 87 -15.17 13.06 0.90
C ALA A 87 -15.58 12.96 -0.58
N PRO A 88 -15.28 13.96 -1.43
CA PRO A 88 -15.45 13.79 -2.85
C PRO A 88 -14.47 12.74 -3.37
N GLY A 89 -14.92 11.86 -4.24
CA GLY A 89 -14.06 10.81 -4.78
C GLY A 89 -14.72 9.92 -5.83
N LEU A 90 -14.03 8.84 -6.14
CA LEU A 90 -14.45 7.78 -7.05
C LEU A 90 -14.40 6.44 -6.30
N LEU A 91 -15.52 5.72 -6.31
CA LEU A 91 -15.58 4.30 -5.97
C LEU A 91 -15.28 3.53 -7.25
N LEU A 92 -14.22 2.74 -7.25
CA LEU A 92 -13.74 2.06 -8.46
C LEU A 92 -14.28 0.63 -8.51
N GLU A 93 -13.57 -0.31 -7.92
CA GLU A 93 -13.84 -1.75 -8.04
C GLU A 93 -13.53 -2.47 -6.73
N LYS A 94 -14.03 -3.70 -6.57
CA LYS A 94 -13.81 -4.46 -5.33
C LYS A 94 -12.54 -5.30 -5.41
N ILE A 95 -12.02 -5.62 -4.23
CA ILE A 95 -11.07 -6.71 -4.04
C ILE A 95 -11.79 -8.01 -4.30
N ALA A 96 -11.33 -8.75 -5.30
CA ALA A 96 -11.86 -10.06 -5.64
C ALA A 96 -11.20 -11.18 -4.83
N ARG A 97 -9.89 -11.09 -4.63
CA ARG A 97 -9.08 -12.05 -3.88
C ARG A 97 -7.95 -11.36 -3.15
N SER A 98 -7.54 -11.91 -2.02
CA SER A 98 -6.31 -11.51 -1.34
C SER A 98 -5.54 -12.71 -0.80
N ALA A 99 -4.24 -12.52 -0.64
CA ALA A 99 -3.39 -13.47 0.05
C ALA A 99 -3.90 -13.65 1.49
N SER A 100 -3.90 -14.89 1.94
CA SER A 100 -4.33 -15.30 3.27
C SER A 100 -3.43 -14.74 4.37
N ARG A 101 -2.13 -14.58 4.06
CA ARG A 101 -1.09 -14.12 4.99
C ARG A 101 -0.56 -12.73 4.66
N SER A 102 -0.16 -12.02 5.71
CA SER A 102 0.72 -10.86 5.63
C SER A 102 2.13 -11.27 6.04
N LEU A 103 3.16 -10.62 5.52
CA LEU A 103 4.53 -10.89 5.96
C LEU A 103 4.71 -10.43 7.42
N GLU A 104 4.92 -11.38 8.34
CA GLU A 104 5.24 -11.08 9.75
C GLU A 104 6.76 -11.11 9.94
N VAL A 105 7.43 -9.96 9.75
CA VAL A 105 8.88 -9.86 9.97
C VAL A 105 9.17 -9.85 11.47
N ARG A 106 9.51 -11.00 12.05
CA ARG A 106 9.82 -11.13 13.48
C ARG A 106 11.32 -11.08 13.75
N VAL A 107 11.92 -9.88 13.83
CA VAL A 107 13.31 -9.76 14.28
C VAL A 107 13.39 -10.13 15.77
N ARG A 108 13.97 -11.29 16.09
CA ARG A 108 14.35 -11.68 17.46
C ARG A 108 15.87 -11.73 17.57
N ILE A 109 16.41 -11.14 18.64
CA ILE A 109 17.84 -11.22 18.94
C ILE A 109 18.11 -12.63 19.51
N GLY A 110 18.81 -13.46 18.74
CA GLY A 110 19.18 -14.83 19.10
C GLY A 110 19.09 -15.77 17.91
N ASP A 111 20.26 -16.20 17.42
CA ASP A 111 20.50 -17.13 16.30
C ASP A 111 20.12 -16.63 14.89
N LEU A 112 21.07 -15.87 14.30
CA LEU A 112 20.91 -15.19 13.00
C LEU A 112 20.58 -16.16 11.86
N HIS A 113 21.15 -17.37 11.86
CA HIS A 113 20.95 -18.34 10.78
C HIS A 113 19.51 -18.85 10.71
N LYS A 114 18.96 -19.28 11.85
CA LYS A 114 17.57 -19.75 11.93
C LYS A 114 16.57 -18.63 11.62
N PHE A 115 16.86 -17.41 12.06
CA PHE A 115 16.04 -16.23 11.75
C PHE A 115 16.02 -15.90 10.25
N VAL A 116 17.19 -15.91 9.60
CA VAL A 116 17.30 -15.67 8.15
C VAL A 116 16.52 -16.73 7.37
N ALA A 117 16.65 -18.01 7.74
CA ALA A 117 15.91 -19.10 7.10
C ALA A 117 14.39 -18.99 7.28
N GLU A 118 13.90 -18.72 8.50
CA GLU A 118 12.47 -18.53 8.76
C GLU A 118 11.90 -17.32 7.99
N GLY A 119 12.63 -16.20 7.98
CA GLY A 119 12.25 -15.00 7.23
C GLY A 119 12.19 -15.21 5.72
N ALA A 120 13.19 -15.90 5.15
CA ALA A 120 13.23 -16.23 3.73
C ALA A 120 12.06 -17.16 3.33
N MET A 121 11.70 -18.11 4.21
CA MET A 121 10.55 -18.98 3.97
C MET A 121 9.23 -18.20 3.97
N ASP A 122 9.01 -17.29 4.92
CA ASP A 122 7.79 -16.45 4.92
C ASP A 122 7.70 -15.58 3.67
N GLN A 123 8.82 -15.01 3.22
CA GLN A 123 8.87 -14.27 1.95
C GLN A 123 8.50 -15.16 0.76
N LEU A 124 9.08 -16.36 0.66
CA LEU A 124 8.77 -17.31 -0.41
C LEU A 124 7.28 -17.68 -0.45
N HIS A 125 6.65 -17.84 0.72
CA HIS A 125 5.21 -18.10 0.79
C HIS A 125 4.41 -16.92 0.24
N VAL A 126 4.75 -15.68 0.62
CA VAL A 126 4.09 -14.47 0.09
C VAL A 126 4.24 -14.37 -1.43
N LEU A 127 5.46 -14.59 -1.94
CA LEU A 127 5.73 -14.55 -3.39
C LEU A 127 4.96 -15.64 -4.15
N ARG A 128 4.92 -16.86 -3.63
CA ARG A 128 4.19 -17.99 -4.24
C ARG A 128 2.68 -17.74 -4.26
N GLU A 129 2.12 -17.25 -3.16
CA GLU A 129 0.69 -16.94 -3.07
C GLU A 129 0.33 -15.77 -4.01
N ALA A 130 1.16 -14.72 -4.07
CA ALA A 130 0.99 -13.63 -5.02
C ALA A 130 1.03 -14.15 -6.47
N LEU A 131 2.02 -14.97 -6.83
CA LEU A 131 2.13 -15.56 -8.16
C LEU A 131 0.90 -16.42 -8.49
N GLN A 132 0.43 -17.25 -7.55
CA GLN A 132 -0.76 -18.08 -7.73
C GLN A 132 -2.00 -17.23 -8.01
N LEU A 133 -2.20 -16.13 -7.28
CA LEU A 133 -3.31 -15.20 -7.49
C LEU A 133 -3.28 -14.58 -8.90
N THR A 134 -2.10 -14.16 -9.37
CA THR A 134 -1.95 -13.58 -10.72
C THR A 134 -2.10 -14.61 -11.86
N SER A 135 -1.98 -15.91 -11.55
CA SER A 135 -2.12 -17.00 -12.52
C SER A 135 -3.55 -17.50 -12.67
N MET A 136 -4.51 -16.99 -11.88
CA MET A 136 -5.90 -17.45 -11.93
C MET A 136 -6.60 -17.11 -13.27
N PRO A 137 -7.41 -18.03 -13.84
CA PRO A 137 -8.05 -17.84 -15.16
C PRO A 137 -9.01 -16.66 -15.29
N CYS A 138 -9.53 -16.15 -14.16
CA CYS A 138 -10.43 -14.99 -14.15
C CYS A 138 -9.72 -13.69 -14.57
N TRP A 139 -8.38 -13.67 -14.58
CA TRP A 139 -7.58 -12.51 -14.96
C TRP A 139 -7.07 -12.63 -16.40
N LYS A 140 -7.69 -11.87 -17.31
CA LYS A 140 -7.44 -11.95 -18.76
C LYS A 140 -6.37 -10.96 -19.27
N VAL A 141 -5.47 -10.50 -18.40
CA VAL A 141 -4.39 -9.57 -18.78
C VAL A 141 -3.28 -10.33 -19.53
N PRO A 142 -2.82 -9.85 -20.72
CA PRO A 142 -1.70 -10.47 -21.45
C PRO A 142 -0.43 -10.61 -20.61
N GLU A 143 0.37 -11.64 -20.88
CA GLU A 143 1.55 -12.00 -20.08
C GLU A 143 2.56 -10.85 -19.91
N PRO A 144 2.94 -10.07 -20.96
CA PRO A 144 3.94 -9.00 -20.78
C PRO A 144 3.47 -7.89 -19.83
N ILE A 145 2.19 -7.51 -19.94
CA ILE A 145 1.56 -6.50 -19.07
C ILE A 145 1.45 -7.04 -17.65
N ARG A 146 1.10 -8.32 -17.52
CA ARG A 146 0.98 -9.01 -16.23
C ARG A 146 2.34 -9.08 -15.51
N LYS A 147 3.40 -9.46 -16.22
CA LYS A 147 4.76 -9.53 -15.67
C LYS A 147 5.22 -8.14 -15.20
N GLN A 148 4.99 -7.11 -16.02
CA GLN A 148 5.31 -5.73 -15.65
C GLN A 148 4.54 -5.26 -14.41
N ALA A 149 3.23 -5.53 -14.37
CA ALA A 149 2.40 -5.21 -13.21
C ALA A 149 2.88 -5.95 -11.96
N PHE A 150 3.28 -7.21 -12.09
CA PHE A 150 3.68 -8.07 -10.97
C PHE A 150 4.93 -7.56 -10.25
N TRP A 151 6.04 -7.36 -10.96
CA TRP A 151 7.28 -6.92 -10.32
C TRP A 151 7.16 -5.51 -9.74
N ARG A 152 6.44 -4.60 -10.43
CA ARG A 152 6.17 -3.25 -9.91
C ARG A 152 5.31 -3.30 -8.66
N THR A 153 4.32 -4.19 -8.64
CA THR A 153 3.47 -4.38 -7.46
C THR A 153 4.26 -4.94 -6.30
N LEU A 154 5.07 -5.97 -6.49
CA LEU A 154 5.89 -6.56 -5.42
C LEU A 154 6.85 -5.58 -4.75
N LEU A 155 7.17 -4.47 -5.42
CA LEU A 155 8.02 -3.41 -4.90
C LEU A 155 7.24 -2.13 -4.53
N GLY A 156 5.92 -2.13 -4.63
CA GLY A 156 5.06 -0.98 -4.34
C GLY A 156 5.38 0.24 -5.22
N GLY A 157 5.86 0.02 -6.46
CA GLY A 157 6.19 1.08 -7.40
C GLY A 157 7.48 1.85 -7.11
N ASN A 158 8.20 1.51 -6.02
CA ASN A 158 9.35 2.27 -5.53
C ASN A 158 10.60 1.40 -5.32
N ARG A 159 11.76 2.06 -5.26
CA ARG A 159 13.04 1.49 -4.83
C ARG A 159 13.22 1.59 -3.31
N THR A 160 14.35 1.11 -2.80
CA THR A 160 14.76 1.22 -1.39
C THR A 160 15.04 2.65 -0.93
N ASP A 161 15.46 3.53 -1.83
CA ASP A 161 15.59 4.97 -1.59
C ASP A 161 14.27 5.72 -1.78
N ASN A 162 13.15 5.00 -1.91
CA ASN A 162 11.82 5.52 -2.15
C ASN A 162 11.67 6.30 -3.48
N CYS A 163 12.62 6.22 -4.40
CA CYS A 163 12.44 6.75 -5.76
C CYS A 163 11.57 5.82 -6.62
N ARG A 164 10.84 6.38 -7.60
CA ARG A 164 9.96 5.63 -8.50
C ARG A 164 10.71 4.59 -9.35
N LEU A 165 10.10 3.41 -9.52
CA LEU A 165 10.65 2.36 -10.38
C LEU A 165 10.54 2.74 -11.86
N ARG A 166 11.69 2.78 -12.52
CA ARG A 166 11.83 2.83 -13.99
C ARG A 166 11.94 1.44 -14.60
N GLN A 167 11.73 1.34 -15.90
CA GLN A 167 11.70 0.06 -16.63
C GLN A 167 13.01 -0.75 -16.50
N HIS A 168 14.17 -0.09 -16.46
CA HIS A 168 15.45 -0.79 -16.37
C HIS A 168 15.67 -1.54 -15.04
N HIS A 169 14.90 -1.22 -13.98
CA HIS A 169 14.95 -1.96 -12.72
C HIS A 169 14.26 -3.32 -12.80
N GLU A 170 13.59 -3.67 -13.91
CA GLU A 170 13.09 -5.02 -14.11
C GLU A 170 14.24 -6.05 -14.03
N ASN A 171 15.45 -5.68 -14.47
CA ASN A 171 16.61 -6.56 -14.38
C ASN A 171 16.99 -6.86 -12.92
N ASP A 172 16.91 -5.88 -12.02
CA ASP A 172 17.19 -6.08 -10.60
C ASP A 172 16.19 -7.08 -9.99
N PHE A 173 14.91 -6.92 -10.35
CA PHE A 173 13.87 -7.86 -9.92
C PHE A 173 14.07 -9.25 -10.53
N ASN A 174 14.47 -9.38 -11.79
CA ASN A 174 14.71 -10.67 -12.42
C ASN A 174 15.86 -11.42 -11.71
N SER A 175 16.96 -10.73 -11.36
CA SER A 175 18.04 -11.34 -10.57
C SER A 175 17.56 -11.81 -9.20
N TYR A 176 16.76 -11.00 -8.50
CA TYR A 176 16.11 -11.42 -7.25
C TYR A 176 15.20 -12.63 -7.45
N TRP A 177 14.39 -12.64 -8.51
CA TRP A 177 13.46 -13.73 -8.80
C TRP A 177 14.18 -15.05 -9.12
N GLU A 178 15.28 -14.99 -9.86
CA GLU A 178 16.16 -16.14 -10.12
C GLU A 178 16.79 -16.66 -8.83
N PHE A 179 17.30 -15.76 -7.99
CA PHE A 179 17.84 -16.10 -6.67
C PHE A 179 16.80 -16.82 -5.80
N MET A 180 15.58 -16.27 -5.69
CA MET A 180 14.52 -16.85 -4.86
C MET A 180 14.06 -18.23 -5.36
N GLN A 181 14.13 -18.50 -6.67
CA GLN A 181 13.79 -19.82 -7.22
C GLN A 181 14.85 -20.88 -6.93
N GLN A 182 16.11 -20.47 -6.78
CA GLN A 182 17.23 -21.36 -6.48
C GLN A 182 17.48 -21.49 -4.96
N PHE A 183 16.82 -20.66 -4.14
CA PHE A 183 16.99 -20.66 -2.70
C PHE A 183 16.58 -22.00 -2.08
N ASP A 184 17.54 -22.68 -1.47
CA ASP A 184 17.34 -23.88 -0.66
C ASP A 184 17.87 -23.62 0.76
N PRO A 185 17.01 -23.61 1.79
CA PRO A 185 17.41 -23.34 3.17
C PRO A 185 18.28 -24.45 3.80
N GLU A 186 18.35 -25.64 3.19
CA GLU A 186 19.11 -26.79 3.70
C GLU A 186 20.53 -26.92 3.08
N LEU A 187 20.84 -26.15 2.03
CA LEU A 187 22.15 -26.16 1.36
C LEU A 187 23.03 -25.02 1.85
N GLU A 188 24.24 -25.34 2.34
CA GLU A 188 25.29 -24.34 2.57
C GLU A 188 25.68 -23.70 1.23
N SER A 189 25.49 -22.39 1.15
CA SER A 189 25.67 -21.54 -0.04
C SER A 189 26.93 -21.87 -0.84
N HIS A 190 26.75 -22.47 -2.02
CA HIS A 190 27.72 -22.45 -3.11
C HIS A 190 27.19 -21.51 -4.20
N SER A 191 27.00 -20.23 -3.87
CA SER A 191 26.51 -19.25 -4.84
C SER A 191 27.60 -18.87 -5.85
N THR A 192 27.31 -18.99 -7.14
CA THR A 192 28.12 -18.42 -8.24
C THR A 192 27.93 -16.90 -8.40
N TRP A 193 27.09 -16.29 -7.56
CA TRP A 193 26.70 -14.89 -7.60
C TRP A 193 27.82 -13.99 -7.05
N ASP A 194 28.11 -12.89 -7.74
CA ASP A 194 29.17 -11.96 -7.33
C ASP A 194 28.65 -10.90 -6.32
N GLY A 195 29.55 -10.02 -5.87
CA GLY A 195 29.19 -8.96 -4.92
C GLY A 195 28.17 -7.95 -5.45
N TYR A 196 28.11 -7.71 -6.76
CA TYR A 196 27.13 -6.81 -7.37
C TYR A 196 25.74 -7.44 -7.41
N ASP A 197 25.67 -8.74 -7.70
CA ASP A 197 24.42 -9.48 -7.68
C ASP A 197 23.78 -9.45 -6.29
N LEU A 198 24.59 -9.68 -5.24
CA LEU A 198 24.11 -9.65 -3.86
C LEU A 198 23.53 -8.28 -3.46
N VAL A 199 24.15 -7.17 -3.89
CA VAL A 199 23.63 -5.81 -3.61
C VAL A 199 22.28 -5.58 -4.31
N ARG A 200 22.09 -6.05 -5.54
CA ARG A 200 20.81 -5.94 -6.26
C ARG A 200 19.72 -6.77 -5.59
N VAL A 201 20.02 -8.04 -5.32
CA VAL A 201 19.11 -8.98 -4.65
C VAL A 201 18.66 -8.43 -3.30
N THR A 202 19.60 -8.01 -2.45
CA THR A 202 19.29 -7.46 -1.11
C THR A 202 18.49 -6.16 -1.17
N SER A 203 18.72 -5.32 -2.19
CA SER A 203 17.93 -4.10 -2.38
C SER A 203 16.47 -4.43 -2.72
N VAL A 204 16.24 -5.34 -3.66
CA VAL A 204 14.89 -5.78 -4.04
C VAL A 204 14.22 -6.47 -2.85
N GLU A 205 14.91 -7.39 -2.18
CA GLU A 205 14.43 -8.09 -0.99
C GLU A 205 13.97 -7.11 0.09
N THR A 206 14.82 -6.13 0.43
CA THR A 206 14.51 -5.11 1.44
C THR A 206 13.19 -4.41 1.11
N LYS A 207 12.96 -4.08 -0.17
CA LYS A 207 11.72 -3.40 -0.56
C LYS A 207 10.50 -4.31 -0.56
N VAL A 208 10.64 -5.58 -0.97
CA VAL A 208 9.58 -6.59 -0.85
C VAL A 208 9.15 -6.75 0.61
N ILE A 209 10.11 -6.85 1.52
CA ILE A 209 9.86 -6.96 2.97
C ILE A 209 9.10 -5.72 3.47
N ASP A 210 9.56 -4.53 3.10
CA ASP A 210 8.99 -3.26 3.51
C ASP A 210 7.53 -3.10 3.06
N ILE A 211 7.24 -3.33 1.78
CA ILE A 211 5.87 -3.19 1.25
C ILE A 211 4.93 -4.29 1.77
N ALA A 212 5.41 -5.52 1.96
CA ALA A 212 4.57 -6.63 2.40
C ALA A 212 4.23 -6.59 3.90
N ARG A 213 4.98 -5.83 4.71
CA ARG A 213 4.77 -5.73 6.16
C ARG A 213 3.37 -5.22 6.48
N GLU A 214 2.65 -5.96 7.34
CA GLU A 214 1.26 -5.69 7.76
C GLU A 214 0.29 -5.46 6.58
N ARG A 215 0.58 -6.09 5.43
CA ARG A 215 -0.24 -6.02 4.23
C ARG A 215 -0.47 -7.38 3.59
N ARG A 216 -1.47 -7.44 2.73
CA ARG A 216 -1.78 -8.61 1.91
C ARG A 216 -1.72 -8.24 0.45
N PHE A 217 -1.09 -9.10 -0.35
CA PHE A 217 -1.20 -9.00 -1.80
C PHE A 217 -2.65 -9.23 -2.20
N CYS A 218 -3.16 -8.52 -3.20
CA CYS A 218 -4.54 -8.63 -3.64
C CYS A 218 -4.70 -8.53 -5.15
N MET A 219 -5.83 -9.05 -5.63
CA MET A 219 -6.35 -8.89 -6.98
C MET A 219 -7.72 -8.21 -6.93
N SER A 220 -7.92 -7.19 -7.76
CA SER A 220 -9.21 -6.54 -7.95
C SER A 220 -10.08 -7.28 -8.97
N GLU A 221 -11.38 -6.97 -9.05
CA GLU A 221 -12.32 -7.59 -10.03
C GLU A 221 -11.95 -7.38 -11.50
N SER A 222 -11.17 -6.36 -11.85
CA SER A 222 -10.62 -6.14 -13.19
C SER A 222 -9.24 -6.80 -13.41
N GLY A 223 -8.68 -7.44 -12.39
CA GLY A 223 -7.38 -8.10 -12.45
C GLY A 223 -6.18 -7.20 -12.18
N ARG A 224 -6.39 -6.05 -11.51
CA ARG A 224 -5.27 -5.22 -11.02
C ARG A 224 -4.67 -5.86 -9.79
N MET A 225 -3.35 -5.72 -9.69
CA MET A 225 -2.55 -6.24 -8.58
C MET A 225 -2.28 -5.13 -7.58
N GLY A 226 -2.18 -5.49 -6.30
CA GLY A 226 -1.91 -4.50 -5.27
C GLY A 226 -1.52 -5.05 -3.91
N TRP A 227 -1.28 -4.11 -3.00
CA TRP A 227 -1.09 -4.34 -1.57
C TRP A 227 -2.15 -3.57 -0.79
N ILE A 228 -2.92 -4.30 0.02
CA ILE A 228 -3.93 -3.74 0.90
C ILE A 228 -3.52 -3.92 2.37
N PRO A 229 -4.05 -3.11 3.30
CA PRO A 229 -3.83 -3.31 4.73
C PRO A 229 -4.20 -4.74 5.17
N LYS A 230 -3.55 -5.27 6.21
CA LYS A 230 -3.87 -6.60 6.77
C LYS A 230 -5.34 -6.75 7.15
N ALA A 231 -6.02 -5.67 7.52
CA ALA A 231 -7.46 -5.63 7.82
C ALA A 231 -8.37 -5.67 6.57
N GLY A 232 -7.79 -5.48 5.39
CA GLY A 232 -8.46 -5.58 4.09
C GLY A 232 -8.85 -7.01 3.75
N LYS A 233 -9.98 -7.14 3.05
CA LYS A 233 -10.56 -8.42 2.65
C LYS A 233 -11.32 -8.31 1.33
N GLU A 234 -11.70 -9.46 0.79
CA GLU A 234 -12.56 -9.56 -0.40
C GLU A 234 -13.88 -8.80 -0.20
N GLY A 235 -14.30 -8.09 -1.25
CA GLY A 235 -15.49 -7.23 -1.24
C GLY A 235 -15.26 -5.81 -0.74
N ASP A 236 -14.12 -5.51 -0.10
CA ASP A 236 -13.71 -4.12 0.15
C ASP A 236 -13.48 -3.41 -1.20
N ILE A 237 -13.75 -2.10 -1.24
CA ILE A 237 -13.77 -1.27 -2.45
C ILE A 237 -12.51 -0.43 -2.53
N ILE A 238 -11.81 -0.52 -3.66
CA ILE A 238 -10.74 0.41 -4.02
C ILE A 238 -11.39 1.74 -4.40
N SER A 239 -10.89 2.83 -3.81
CA SER A 239 -11.39 4.17 -4.09
C SER A 239 -10.25 5.17 -4.27
N VAL A 240 -10.55 6.26 -4.95
CA VAL A 240 -9.71 7.46 -5.01
C VAL A 240 -10.49 8.58 -4.37
N LEU A 241 -10.01 9.06 -3.22
CA LEU A 241 -10.57 10.23 -2.56
C LEU A 241 -9.80 11.46 -3.02
N TYR A 242 -10.49 12.52 -3.43
CA TYR A 242 -9.82 13.74 -3.84
C TYR A 242 -9.10 14.40 -2.65
N GLY A 243 -7.85 14.79 -2.88
CA GLY A 243 -6.91 15.19 -1.85
C GLY A 243 -6.01 14.06 -1.33
N CYS A 244 -6.30 12.79 -1.64
CA CYS A 244 -5.39 11.68 -1.32
C CYS A 244 -4.48 11.34 -2.50
N PHE A 245 -3.16 11.34 -2.27
CA PHE A 245 -2.16 10.98 -3.28
C PHE A 245 -2.11 9.48 -3.62
N VAL A 246 -2.75 8.63 -2.82
CA VAL A 246 -2.81 7.18 -3.00
C VAL A 246 -4.24 6.66 -2.88
N PRO A 247 -4.57 5.50 -3.47
CA PRO A 247 -5.87 4.86 -3.31
C PRO A 247 -6.18 4.48 -1.86
N VAL A 248 -7.47 4.52 -1.51
CA VAL A 248 -7.99 4.21 -0.18
C VAL A 248 -8.94 3.02 -0.28
N LEU A 249 -8.78 2.05 0.61
CA LEU A 249 -9.64 0.88 0.70
C LEU A 249 -10.82 1.16 1.64
N LEU A 250 -12.04 1.03 1.12
CA LEU A 250 -13.29 1.31 1.80
C LEU A 250 -14.13 0.06 1.99
N ARG A 251 -14.85 -0.04 3.10
CA ARG A 251 -15.79 -1.12 3.39
C ARG A 251 -17.20 -0.57 3.52
N PRO A 252 -18.16 -1.04 2.71
CA PRO A 252 -19.56 -0.65 2.85
C PRO A 252 -20.10 -0.89 4.26
N LYS A 253 -20.77 0.11 4.83
CA LYS A 253 -21.38 0.06 6.17
C LYS A 253 -22.67 0.88 6.19
N GLY A 254 -23.77 0.23 5.79
CA GLY A 254 -25.06 0.91 5.60
C GLY A 254 -24.98 1.88 4.43
N ASN A 255 -25.29 3.16 4.67
CA ASN A 255 -25.23 4.23 3.67
C ASN A 255 -23.88 4.97 3.64
N ALA A 256 -22.89 4.50 4.40
CA ALA A 256 -21.56 5.08 4.52
C ALA A 256 -20.49 4.00 4.35
N TYR A 257 -19.23 4.41 4.46
CA TYR A 257 -18.07 3.54 4.30
C TYR A 257 -17.17 3.62 5.53
N GLU A 258 -16.85 2.47 6.12
CA GLU A 258 -15.72 2.37 7.04
C GLU A 258 -14.44 2.35 6.22
N VAL A 259 -13.43 3.08 6.64
CA VAL A 259 -12.16 3.06 5.91
C VAL A 259 -11.19 2.11 6.55
N ILE A 260 -10.59 1.29 5.69
CA ILE A 260 -9.69 0.22 6.09
C ILE A 260 -8.24 0.70 6.08
N GLY A 261 -7.88 1.58 5.14
CA GLY A 261 -6.56 2.22 5.05
C GLY A 261 -6.13 2.49 3.62
N THR A 262 -4.92 3.03 3.44
CA THR A 262 -4.33 3.27 2.12
C THR A 262 -3.83 1.97 1.49
N CYS A 263 -3.80 1.92 0.17
CA CYS A 263 -3.36 0.74 -0.57
C CYS A 263 -2.52 1.14 -1.79
N TYR A 264 -1.67 0.21 -2.25
CA TYR A 264 -1.00 0.32 -3.53
C TYR A 264 -1.77 -0.51 -4.54
N ILE A 265 -2.25 0.07 -5.64
CA ILE A 265 -2.89 -0.68 -6.73
C ILE A 265 -2.27 -0.25 -8.05
N TYR A 266 -1.67 -1.21 -8.77
CA TYR A 266 -1.03 -0.92 -10.04
C TYR A 266 -2.03 -0.38 -11.08
N GLY A 267 -1.63 0.71 -11.75
CA GLY A 267 -2.45 1.41 -12.75
C GLY A 267 -3.55 2.31 -12.16
N ILE A 268 -3.48 2.64 -10.87
CA ILE A 268 -4.36 3.63 -10.21
C ILE A 268 -3.55 4.75 -9.54
N MET A 269 -2.30 4.47 -9.18
CA MET A 269 -1.48 5.34 -8.33
C MET A 269 -1.11 6.70 -8.96
N ASP A 270 -1.21 6.84 -10.28
CA ASP A 270 -0.73 8.01 -11.05
C ASP A 270 -1.88 8.73 -11.77
N GLY A 271 -3.09 8.65 -11.21
CA GLY A 271 -4.26 9.36 -11.72
C GLY A 271 -4.95 8.68 -12.91
N GLU A 272 -4.50 7.48 -13.30
CA GLU A 272 -5.07 6.77 -14.46
C GLU A 272 -6.56 6.47 -14.26
N ALA A 273 -6.96 6.17 -13.02
CA ALA A 273 -8.36 5.93 -12.69
C ALA A 273 -9.23 7.19 -12.78
N VAL A 274 -8.70 8.36 -12.42
CA VAL A 274 -9.41 9.64 -12.55
C VAL A 274 -9.52 10.01 -14.04
N ALA A 275 -8.44 9.84 -14.80
CA ALA A 275 -8.43 10.10 -16.25
C ALA A 275 -9.39 9.18 -17.03
N ALA A 276 -9.54 7.93 -16.60
CA ALA A 276 -10.43 6.95 -17.21
C ALA A 276 -11.87 6.99 -16.68
N ALA A 277 -12.16 7.79 -15.65
CA ALA A 277 -13.46 7.81 -15.00
C ALA A 277 -14.55 8.32 -15.95
N GLN A 278 -15.51 7.44 -16.28
CA GLN A 278 -16.72 7.82 -17.02
C GLN A 278 -17.82 8.33 -16.09
N SER A 279 -17.81 7.89 -14.83
CA SER A 279 -18.76 8.31 -13.81
C SER A 279 -18.32 9.63 -13.17
N PRO A 280 -19.25 10.53 -12.86
CA PRO A 280 -18.92 11.77 -12.18
C PRO A 280 -18.41 11.51 -10.76
N MET A 281 -17.62 12.45 -10.25
CA MET A 281 -17.29 12.54 -8.83
C MET A 281 -18.55 12.42 -7.97
N GLN A 282 -18.45 11.65 -6.88
CA GLN A 282 -19.51 11.52 -5.89
C GLN A 282 -19.03 11.94 -4.51
N GLN A 283 -19.97 12.31 -3.64
CA GLN A 283 -19.69 12.50 -2.22
C GLN A 283 -19.77 11.15 -1.51
N ILE A 284 -18.69 10.77 -0.83
CA ILE A 284 -18.53 9.48 -0.15
C ILE A 284 -18.51 9.74 1.34
N ASP A 285 -19.55 9.26 2.03
CA ASP A 285 -19.67 9.40 3.48
C ASP A 285 -18.82 8.34 4.20
N LEU A 286 -17.94 8.79 5.09
CA LEU A 286 -16.95 8.01 5.83
C LEU A 286 -17.28 7.99 7.33
N VAL A 287 -17.17 6.81 7.96
CA VAL A 287 -17.55 6.53 9.36
C VAL A 287 -16.54 5.68 10.13
#